data_AF-A0A5C3KQK8-F1
#
_entry.id   AF-A0A5C3KQK8-F1
#
_cell.length_a   1.000
_cell.length_b   1.000
_cell.length_c   1.000
_cell.angle_alpha   90.00
_cell.angle_beta   90.00
_cell.angle_gamma   90.00
#
_symmetry.space_group_name_H-M   'P 1'
#
loop_
_entity.id
_entity.type
_entity.pdbx_description
1 polymer ?
#
loop_
_entity_poly.entity_id
_entity_poly.type
_entity_poly.pdbx_seq_one_letter_code
_entity_poly.pdbx_strand_id
1 'polypeptide(L)'
;MLLFSRLYTVATLASLVSDDLEVTPASTQAVPYSVEGSHQDTGRNERMTDSGAILDAAREIDQKSGPGVEELPDQAVPETITTLVDGRATGRKSGPRRNRPGRGHRVQARAPGDYVEIFAGTGTAPIDRDASVSGTAYLTYTLVSNATYNIDACLNFCDTITGCVFVNLYYEFNNYGLNFESSEQSNLKCAAYGDIHTAVEKTNFRGQQSYPAPAPVIYIQHSSGYVLKDLVDPDVPEGYEYVFGPIGGATSAPGYMGFAFLDRYDVDACAHECNQRGADPAGGSCQFFNIWRAVVNGIPTTYSCVFYYTPTTAATATNTGQGTLAVTLSRGYKRRTYLPDGGFEGLVCELSTCYVESYVHWYGTSSPGGIEDATVVRNPAFSRSGNGTAVLGSRGRLDGLPGTLTIAGDPSGVTLAGRQYKIEFWQSSSFSGPVLSAPAWVDVVWNGDVVLEVRPGYSTWSVYSVVVTATGSDILAFHGGAAPAWTFLDDISLWLMY
;
A
#
# COMPACT_ATOMS: atom_id res chain seq x y z
N MET A 1 40.36 71.09 44.15
CA MET A 1 40.89 71.61 42.87
C MET A 1 41.36 70.41 42.07
N LEU A 2 40.94 70.33 40.81
CA LEU A 2 41.11 69.25 39.81
C LEU A 2 40.08 68.10 39.86
N LEU A 3 39.17 68.23 38.89
CA LEU A 3 38.03 67.41 38.49
C LEU A 3 38.35 66.77 37.12
N PHE A 4 37.66 65.65 36.84
CA PHE A 4 37.34 65.08 35.54
C PHE A 4 38.47 64.68 34.57
N SER A 5 38.76 63.38 34.54
CA SER A 5 39.12 62.71 33.29
C SER A 5 38.79 61.22 33.40
N ARG A 6 38.31 60.62 32.30
CA ARG A 6 37.88 59.21 32.08
C ARG A 6 36.38 58.92 32.23
N LEU A 7 35.61 59.35 31.24
CA LEU A 7 34.31 58.76 30.91
C LEU A 7 33.91 59.11 29.46
N TYR A 8 34.72 58.70 28.48
CA TYR A 8 34.38 58.86 27.05
C TYR A 8 35.12 57.81 26.22
N THR A 9 34.76 56.54 26.33
CA THR A 9 35.17 55.50 25.33
C THR A 9 34.37 54.17 25.41
N VAL A 10 33.08 54.19 25.74
CA VAL A 10 32.22 52.97 25.65
C VAL A 10 30.78 53.29 25.16
N ALA A 11 30.60 54.34 24.35
CA ALA A 11 29.26 54.74 23.86
C ALA A 11 29.13 54.77 22.32
N THR A 12 30.12 54.30 21.58
CA THR A 12 30.14 54.36 20.10
C THR A 12 30.32 52.99 19.43
N LEU A 13 30.10 51.89 20.16
CA LEU A 13 30.09 50.53 19.60
C LEU A 13 28.78 49.77 19.85
N ALA A 14 27.68 50.49 20.15
CA ALA A 14 26.34 49.91 20.34
C ALA A 14 25.33 50.37 19.27
N SER A 15 25.77 51.11 18.25
CA SER A 15 24.90 51.74 17.24
C SER A 15 25.22 51.33 15.79
N LEU A 16 25.92 50.22 15.58
CA LEU A 16 26.28 49.72 14.24
C LEU A 16 25.80 48.30 13.93
N VAL A 17 24.90 47.73 14.75
CA VAL A 17 24.16 46.50 14.39
C VAL A 17 22.71 46.64 14.84
N SER A 18 22.05 47.69 14.35
CA SER A 18 20.60 47.69 14.21
C SER A 18 20.32 47.72 12.71
N ASP A 19 20.85 46.74 11.99
CA ASP A 19 20.16 46.31 10.78
C ASP A 19 18.81 45.79 11.30
N ASP A 20 17.80 46.66 11.26
CA ASP A 20 16.41 46.24 11.39
C ASP A 20 16.23 45.14 10.35
N LEU A 21 16.26 43.90 10.81
CA LEU A 21 15.90 42.77 9.99
C LEU A 21 14.42 43.02 9.65
N GLU A 22 14.18 43.62 8.49
CA GLU A 22 12.86 43.96 8.00
C GLU A 22 12.13 42.63 7.76
N VAL A 23 11.48 42.13 8.82
CA VAL A 23 10.69 40.91 8.74
C VAL A 23 9.39 41.27 8.05
N THR A 24 9.32 40.98 6.77
CA THR A 24 8.10 41.09 5.97
C THR A 24 7.12 40.00 6.43
N PRO A 25 5.91 40.36 6.90
CA PRO A 25 4.90 39.37 7.28
C PRO A 25 4.54 38.41 6.14
N ALA A 26 4.12 37.19 6.49
CA ALA A 26 3.59 36.20 5.53
C ALA A 26 2.37 36.70 4.75
N SER A 27 1.66 37.71 5.25
CA SER A 27 0.60 38.39 4.53
C SER A 27 1.08 39.29 3.38
N THR A 28 2.33 39.76 3.41
CA THR A 28 2.87 40.76 2.48
C THR A 28 3.97 40.24 1.56
N GLN A 29 4.63 39.14 1.91
CA GLN A 29 5.67 38.52 1.08
C GLN A 29 5.07 37.35 0.30
N ALA A 30 4.92 37.50 -1.03
CA ALA A 30 4.37 36.45 -1.88
C ALA A 30 5.38 35.33 -2.24
N VAL A 31 6.62 35.40 -1.74
CA VAL A 31 7.70 34.48 -2.11
C VAL A 31 8.40 33.98 -0.83
N PRO A 32 8.36 32.67 -0.53
CA PRO A 32 9.15 32.09 0.57
C PRO A 32 10.64 32.41 0.43
N TYR A 33 11.39 32.39 1.52
CA TYR A 33 12.85 32.43 1.43
C TYR A 33 13.32 31.20 0.64
N SER A 34 13.74 31.44 -0.61
CA SER A 34 14.23 30.42 -1.52
C SER A 34 15.73 30.23 -1.30
N VAL A 35 16.12 29.03 -0.89
CA VAL A 35 17.48 28.56 -1.12
C VAL A 35 17.47 27.92 -2.49
N GLU A 36 18.39 28.32 -3.36
CA GLU A 36 18.58 27.72 -4.69
C GLU A 36 18.71 26.19 -4.54
N GLY A 37 17.73 25.43 -5.07
CA GLY A 37 17.62 23.98 -4.89
C GLY A 37 16.55 23.48 -3.90
N SER A 38 15.74 24.36 -3.28
CA SER A 38 14.66 23.97 -2.35
C SER A 38 13.34 23.56 -3.03
N HIS A 39 13.21 23.74 -4.34
CA HIS A 39 12.08 23.20 -5.09
C HIS A 39 12.30 21.70 -5.32
N GLN A 40 11.27 20.90 -5.02
CA GLN A 40 11.27 19.46 -5.25
C GLN A 40 11.78 19.17 -6.68
N ASP A 41 12.79 18.32 -6.75
CA ASP A 41 13.36 17.76 -7.98
C ASP A 41 12.22 17.27 -8.88
N THR A 42 11.86 18.09 -9.89
CA THR A 42 10.74 17.83 -10.80
C THR A 42 10.94 16.51 -11.55
N GLY A 43 12.19 16.05 -11.68
CA GLY A 43 12.51 14.77 -12.30
C GLY A 43 12.07 13.53 -11.51
N ARG A 44 11.83 13.64 -10.19
CA ARG A 44 11.31 12.49 -9.39
C ARG A 44 9.80 12.34 -9.48
N ASN A 45 9.06 13.44 -9.60
CA ASN A 45 7.60 13.41 -9.73
C ASN A 45 7.16 12.77 -11.05
N GLU A 46 8.04 12.65 -12.04
CA GLU A 46 7.75 12.02 -13.33
C GLU A 46 8.06 10.52 -13.38
N ARG A 47 8.44 9.89 -12.26
CA ARG A 47 8.67 8.43 -12.26
C ARG A 47 7.37 7.70 -12.57
N MET A 48 7.33 7.15 -13.78
CA MET A 48 6.32 6.22 -14.26
C MET A 48 6.65 4.80 -13.81
N THR A 49 5.72 3.87 -14.02
CA THR A 49 5.92 2.44 -13.76
C THR A 49 7.11 1.90 -14.55
N ASP A 50 8.03 1.25 -13.85
CA ASP A 50 9.17 0.56 -14.48
C ASP A 50 8.75 -0.83 -14.98
N SER A 51 8.07 -0.88 -16.14
CA SER A 51 7.65 -2.14 -16.77
C SER A 51 8.83 -3.03 -17.17
N GLY A 52 10.00 -2.43 -17.46
CA GLY A 52 11.26 -3.11 -17.73
C GLY A 52 11.69 -3.98 -16.57
N ALA A 53 11.91 -3.36 -15.40
CA ALA A 53 12.30 -4.07 -14.19
C ALA A 53 11.30 -5.15 -13.78
N ILE A 54 9.99 -4.89 -13.96
CA ILE A 54 8.95 -5.88 -13.67
C ILE A 54 9.05 -7.08 -14.62
N LEU A 55 9.25 -6.87 -15.93
CA LEU A 55 9.41 -7.97 -16.89
C LEU A 55 10.64 -8.81 -16.56
N ASP A 56 11.78 -8.17 -16.29
CA ASP A 56 13.03 -8.86 -16.00
C ASP A 56 12.89 -9.69 -14.71
N ALA A 57 12.32 -9.11 -13.65
CA ALA A 57 12.00 -9.83 -12.42
C ALA A 57 11.02 -10.99 -12.66
N ALA A 58 9.99 -10.81 -13.48
CA ALA A 58 8.99 -11.84 -13.77
C ALA A 58 9.57 -13.03 -14.55
N ARG A 59 10.66 -12.83 -15.29
CA ARG A 59 11.38 -13.91 -16.00
C ARG A 59 12.27 -14.72 -15.08
N GLU A 60 12.76 -14.12 -14.00
CA GLU A 60 13.67 -14.75 -13.05
C GLU A 60 12.94 -15.44 -11.90
N ILE A 61 11.75 -14.97 -11.53
CA ILE A 61 10.98 -15.55 -10.43
C ILE A 61 10.29 -16.84 -10.88
N ASP A 62 10.48 -17.92 -10.12
CA ASP A 62 9.69 -19.14 -10.25
C ASP A 62 8.76 -19.28 -9.05
N GLN A 63 7.48 -18.98 -9.26
CA GLN A 63 6.42 -19.15 -8.28
C GLN A 63 5.57 -20.40 -8.57
N LYS A 64 5.95 -21.20 -9.57
CA LYS A 64 5.17 -22.39 -9.92
C LYS A 64 5.40 -23.47 -8.89
N SER A 65 4.30 -24.07 -8.45
CA SER A 65 4.32 -25.18 -7.53
C SER A 65 3.11 -26.09 -7.74
N GLY A 66 3.09 -27.17 -6.97
CA GLY A 66 2.01 -28.13 -6.93
C GLY A 66 2.22 -29.06 -5.74
N PRO A 67 1.37 -30.08 -5.58
CA PRO A 67 1.48 -31.00 -4.46
C PRO A 67 2.85 -31.65 -4.39
N GLY A 68 3.54 -31.48 -3.26
CA GLY A 68 4.79 -32.16 -2.96
C GLY A 68 4.61 -33.68 -2.89
N VAL A 69 5.70 -34.44 -3.05
CA VAL A 69 5.66 -35.91 -2.92
C VAL A 69 5.31 -36.32 -1.48
N GLU A 70 5.89 -35.62 -0.51
CA GLU A 70 5.75 -35.86 0.94
C GLU A 70 4.76 -34.89 1.61
N GLU A 71 4.09 -34.06 0.82
CA GLU A 71 3.09 -33.15 1.37
C GLU A 71 1.87 -33.97 1.80
N LEU A 72 1.35 -33.75 3.00
CA LEU A 72 0.13 -34.42 3.46
C LEU A 72 -1.13 -33.81 2.79
N PRO A 73 -2.23 -34.56 2.62
CA PRO A 73 -3.49 -34.01 2.15
C PRO A 73 -4.13 -33.09 3.21
N ASP A 74 -5.11 -32.29 2.77
CA ASP A 74 -6.01 -31.49 3.60
C ASP A 74 -5.32 -30.49 4.54
N GLN A 75 -4.13 -30.06 4.13
CA GLN A 75 -3.40 -29.05 4.87
C GLN A 75 -4.02 -27.68 4.62
N ALA A 76 -3.99 -26.82 5.64
CA ALA A 76 -4.47 -25.46 5.49
C ALA A 76 -3.69 -24.70 4.42
N VAL A 77 -4.41 -23.82 3.72
CA VAL A 77 -3.81 -22.92 2.72
C VAL A 77 -2.74 -22.06 3.42
N PRO A 78 -1.49 -22.05 2.92
CA PRO A 78 -0.46 -21.16 3.47
C PRO A 78 -0.86 -19.71 3.23
N GLU A 79 -0.46 -18.80 4.12
CA GLU A 79 -0.68 -17.36 3.90
C GLU A 79 0.03 -16.92 2.60
N THR A 80 -0.54 -15.93 1.92
CA THR A 80 0.10 -15.26 0.77
C THR A 80 1.44 -14.67 1.19
N ILE A 81 2.47 -14.86 0.37
CA ILE A 81 3.81 -14.34 0.65
C ILE A 81 4.28 -13.39 -0.44
N THR A 82 4.96 -12.33 0.00
CA THR A 82 5.70 -11.43 -0.88
C THR A 82 7.02 -12.09 -1.26
N THR A 83 7.15 -12.53 -2.51
CA THR A 83 8.32 -13.25 -3.00
C THR A 83 9.44 -12.32 -3.46
N LEU A 84 9.09 -11.10 -3.86
CA LEU A 84 10.03 -10.11 -4.39
C LEU A 84 9.55 -8.69 -4.09
N VAL A 85 10.48 -7.79 -3.81
CA VAL A 85 10.25 -6.34 -3.65
C VAL A 85 11.31 -5.59 -4.46
N ASP A 86 10.88 -4.73 -5.38
CA ASP A 86 11.74 -3.88 -6.22
C ASP A 86 12.88 -4.65 -6.92
N GLY A 87 12.52 -5.78 -7.53
CA GLY A 87 13.47 -6.65 -8.23
C GLY A 87 14.31 -7.55 -7.32
N ARG A 88 14.16 -7.48 -5.99
CA ARG A 88 14.93 -8.29 -5.04
C ARG A 88 14.05 -9.35 -4.39
N ALA A 89 14.44 -10.62 -4.56
CA ALA A 89 13.77 -11.73 -3.89
C ALA A 89 13.86 -11.58 -2.37
N THR A 90 12.75 -11.81 -1.67
CA THR A 90 12.69 -11.69 -0.20
C THR A 90 13.32 -12.88 0.51
N GLY A 91 13.53 -14.01 -0.20
CA GLY A 91 13.98 -15.28 0.36
C GLY A 91 12.95 -15.93 1.31
N ARG A 92 11.77 -15.34 1.47
CA ARG A 92 10.69 -15.91 2.29
C ARG A 92 10.19 -17.17 1.61
N LYS A 93 10.25 -18.28 2.34
CA LYS A 93 9.53 -19.50 2.00
C LYS A 93 8.14 -19.43 2.63
N SER A 94 7.17 -20.13 2.05
CA SER A 94 5.83 -20.24 2.60
C SER A 94 5.92 -20.57 4.08
N GLY A 95 5.32 -19.70 4.91
CA GLY A 95 5.35 -19.84 6.35
C GLY A 95 4.61 -21.11 6.81
N PRO A 96 4.75 -21.50 8.08
CA PRO A 96 3.99 -22.61 8.64
C PRO A 96 2.50 -22.37 8.43
N ARG A 97 1.82 -23.39 7.90
CA ARG A 97 0.37 -23.39 7.67
C ARG A 97 -0.35 -23.22 9.01
N ARG A 98 -0.97 -22.06 9.22
CA ARG A 98 -1.78 -21.80 10.41
C ARG A 98 -3.24 -21.98 10.05
N ASN A 99 -3.94 -22.80 10.83
CA ASN A 99 -5.39 -22.81 10.86
C ASN A 99 -5.85 -21.48 11.50
N ARG A 100 -5.82 -20.38 10.74
CA ARG A 100 -6.55 -19.19 11.16
C ARG A 100 -8.03 -19.56 11.07
N PRO A 101 -8.81 -19.48 12.17
CA PRO A 101 -10.25 -19.56 12.06
C PRO A 101 -10.69 -18.36 11.22
N GLY A 102 -10.88 -18.59 9.92
CA GLY A 102 -11.31 -17.57 8.99
C GLY A 102 -12.57 -16.92 9.54
N ARG A 103 -12.58 -15.59 9.56
CA ARG A 103 -13.77 -14.80 9.91
C ARG A 103 -14.87 -15.28 8.95
N GLY A 104 -15.86 -15.99 9.50
CA GLY A 104 -16.67 -16.98 8.78
C GLY A 104 -17.53 -16.43 7.64
N HIS A 105 -16.93 -16.15 6.49
CA HIS A 105 -17.63 -16.25 5.22
C HIS A 105 -17.73 -17.73 4.89
N ARG A 106 -18.88 -18.29 5.29
CA ARG A 106 -19.29 -19.63 4.88
C ARG A 106 -19.39 -19.59 3.37
N VAL A 107 -18.36 -20.09 2.68
CA VAL A 107 -18.40 -20.23 1.23
C VAL A 107 -19.64 -21.07 0.92
N GLN A 108 -20.56 -20.47 0.18
CA GLN A 108 -21.77 -21.16 -0.22
C GLN A 108 -21.34 -22.30 -1.14
N ALA A 109 -21.74 -23.53 -0.82
CA ALA A 109 -21.48 -24.68 -1.67
C ALA A 109 -22.00 -24.38 -3.08
N ARG A 110 -21.14 -24.52 -4.08
CA ARG A 110 -21.44 -24.27 -5.48
C ARG A 110 -21.96 -25.56 -6.10
N ALA A 111 -22.72 -25.44 -7.18
CA ALA A 111 -23.16 -26.62 -7.90
C ALA A 111 -22.00 -27.14 -8.78
N PRO A 112 -21.89 -28.46 -9.02
CA PRO A 112 -20.92 -28.99 -9.99
C PRO A 112 -21.04 -28.34 -11.38
N GLY A 113 -22.25 -27.90 -11.75
CA GLY A 113 -22.52 -27.17 -12.99
C GLY A 113 -21.89 -25.77 -13.06
N ASP A 114 -21.34 -25.24 -11.97
CA ASP A 114 -20.63 -23.96 -11.93
C ASP A 114 -19.18 -24.07 -12.41
N TYR A 115 -18.72 -25.29 -12.67
CA TYR A 115 -17.39 -25.58 -13.20
C TYR A 115 -17.43 -25.96 -14.69
N VAL A 116 -16.31 -25.71 -15.37
CA VAL A 116 -16.06 -26.12 -16.76
C VAL A 116 -14.75 -26.89 -16.83
N GLU A 117 -14.78 -28.05 -17.47
CA GLU A 117 -13.55 -28.75 -17.83
C GLU A 117 -12.83 -27.99 -18.93
N ILE A 118 -11.59 -27.57 -18.66
CA ILE A 118 -10.76 -26.79 -19.61
C ILE A 118 -9.66 -27.62 -20.25
N PHE A 119 -9.38 -28.81 -19.70
CA PHE A 119 -8.64 -29.85 -20.40
C PHE A 119 -8.97 -31.23 -19.82
N ALA A 120 -8.99 -32.22 -20.69
CA ALA A 120 -9.20 -33.62 -20.33
C ALA A 120 -7.86 -34.36 -20.10
N GLY A 121 -7.91 -35.40 -19.27
CA GLY A 121 -6.81 -36.34 -19.07
C GLY A 121 -6.60 -37.29 -20.24
N THR A 122 -5.39 -37.84 -20.37
CA THR A 122 -5.02 -38.73 -21.49
C THR A 122 -5.61 -40.14 -21.43
N GLY A 123 -6.15 -40.55 -20.27
CA GLY A 123 -6.74 -41.86 -20.04
C GLY A 123 -6.04 -42.65 -18.93
N THR A 124 -6.48 -43.88 -18.71
CA THR A 124 -5.99 -44.79 -17.65
C THR A 124 -5.50 -46.14 -18.18
N ALA A 125 -5.24 -46.28 -19.48
CA ALA A 125 -4.63 -47.48 -20.01
C ALA A 125 -3.22 -47.68 -19.41
N PRO A 126 -2.68 -48.90 -19.35
CA PRO A 126 -1.40 -49.16 -18.67
C PRO A 126 -0.21 -48.33 -19.19
N ILE A 127 -0.25 -47.93 -20.46
CA ILE A 127 0.78 -47.12 -21.12
C ILE A 127 0.48 -45.62 -21.11
N ASP A 128 -0.72 -45.20 -20.71
CA ASP A 128 -1.10 -43.80 -20.69
C ASP A 128 -0.20 -43.08 -19.69
N ARG A 129 0.35 -41.96 -20.10
CA ARG A 129 1.14 -41.08 -19.23
C ARG A 129 0.58 -39.69 -19.37
N ASP A 130 0.54 -39.01 -18.24
CA ASP A 130 0.07 -37.65 -18.14
C ASP A 130 0.93 -36.87 -17.14
N ALA A 131 0.63 -35.59 -16.96
CA ALA A 131 1.29 -34.73 -16.00
C ALA A 131 0.25 -33.92 -15.22
N SER A 132 0.54 -33.63 -13.95
CA SER A 132 -0.26 -32.64 -13.22
C SER A 132 0.16 -31.23 -13.60
N VAL A 133 -0.72 -30.28 -13.29
CA VAL A 133 -0.39 -28.85 -13.33
C VAL A 133 0.75 -28.57 -12.36
N SER A 134 1.72 -27.76 -12.80
CA SER A 134 2.69 -27.07 -11.96
C SER A 134 2.57 -25.58 -12.27
N GLY A 135 1.76 -24.88 -11.49
CA GLY A 135 1.29 -23.52 -11.75
C GLY A 135 1.49 -22.60 -10.56
N THR A 136 1.28 -21.30 -10.78
CA THR A 136 1.26 -20.28 -9.70
C THR A 136 0.04 -20.46 -8.79
N ALA A 137 0.01 -19.77 -7.64
CA ALA A 137 -1.14 -19.77 -6.74
C ALA A 137 -1.62 -21.17 -6.29
N TYR A 138 -0.71 -22.13 -6.14
CA TYR A 138 -1.04 -23.42 -5.51
C TYR A 138 -1.51 -23.19 -4.06
N LEU A 139 -2.67 -23.75 -3.72
CA LEU A 139 -3.28 -23.55 -2.40
C LEU A 139 -3.00 -24.75 -1.49
N THR A 140 -3.48 -25.92 -1.90
CA THR A 140 -3.40 -27.18 -1.14
C THR A 140 -3.90 -28.33 -2.02
N TYR A 141 -3.97 -29.55 -1.49
CA TYR A 141 -4.59 -30.68 -2.16
C TYR A 141 -5.34 -31.59 -1.18
N THR A 142 -6.24 -32.42 -1.72
CA THR A 142 -6.88 -33.51 -1.01
C THR A 142 -6.81 -34.82 -1.80
N LEU A 143 -7.16 -35.92 -1.15
CA LEU A 143 -7.42 -37.20 -1.78
C LEU A 143 -8.93 -37.44 -1.82
N VAL A 144 -9.46 -37.74 -3.00
CA VAL A 144 -10.87 -38.09 -3.17
C VAL A 144 -11.00 -39.57 -3.48
N SER A 145 -12.15 -40.19 -3.23
CA SER A 145 -12.36 -41.61 -3.53
C SER A 145 -12.03 -41.93 -4.99
N ASN A 146 -11.18 -42.94 -5.20
CA ASN A 146 -10.79 -43.45 -6.52
C ASN A 146 -11.68 -44.60 -7.03
N ALA A 147 -12.81 -44.88 -6.35
CA ALA A 147 -13.78 -45.86 -6.85
C ALA A 147 -14.35 -45.46 -8.22
N THR A 148 -14.40 -44.16 -8.48
CA THR A 148 -14.62 -43.54 -9.78
C THR A 148 -13.67 -42.36 -9.93
N TYR A 149 -13.59 -41.78 -11.13
CA TYR A 149 -12.95 -40.49 -11.31
C TYR A 149 -13.86 -39.39 -10.72
N ASN A 150 -13.79 -39.20 -9.40
CA ASN A 150 -14.79 -38.48 -8.61
C ASN A 150 -14.61 -36.95 -8.71
N ILE A 151 -15.12 -36.40 -9.82
CA ILE A 151 -15.10 -34.96 -10.11
C ILE A 151 -15.85 -34.19 -9.03
N ASP A 152 -17.07 -34.61 -8.67
CA ASP A 152 -17.92 -33.88 -7.72
C ASP A 152 -17.24 -33.69 -6.34
N ALA A 153 -16.57 -34.71 -5.81
CA ALA A 153 -15.83 -34.59 -4.56
C ALA A 153 -14.67 -33.58 -4.65
N CYS A 154 -13.97 -33.54 -5.79
CA CYS A 154 -12.87 -32.60 -6.02
C CYS A 154 -13.38 -31.15 -6.17
N LEU A 155 -14.50 -30.95 -6.86
CA LEU A 155 -15.13 -29.63 -6.96
C LEU A 155 -15.64 -29.15 -5.60
N ASN A 156 -16.31 -30.02 -4.84
CA ASN A 156 -16.76 -29.71 -3.48
C ASN A 156 -15.59 -29.34 -2.55
N PHE A 157 -14.43 -29.98 -2.71
CA PHE A 157 -13.22 -29.60 -1.96
C PHE A 157 -12.80 -28.16 -2.26
N CYS A 158 -12.78 -27.75 -3.53
CA CYS A 158 -12.49 -26.36 -3.92
C CYS A 158 -13.43 -25.35 -3.25
N ASP A 159 -14.70 -25.69 -3.08
CA ASP A 159 -15.68 -24.84 -2.38
C ASP A 159 -15.37 -24.63 -0.90
N THR A 160 -14.62 -25.52 -0.27
CA THR A 160 -14.20 -25.35 1.12
C THR A 160 -12.99 -24.44 1.29
N ILE A 161 -12.33 -24.09 0.19
CA ILE A 161 -11.05 -23.38 0.19
C ILE A 161 -11.28 -21.94 -0.28
N THR A 162 -11.04 -20.98 0.62
CA THR A 162 -11.05 -19.57 0.26
C THR A 162 -10.06 -19.30 -0.87
N GLY A 163 -10.56 -18.68 -1.95
CA GLY A 163 -9.76 -18.34 -3.12
C GLY A 163 -9.55 -19.46 -4.13
N CYS A 164 -10.08 -20.68 -3.92
CA CYS A 164 -9.97 -21.72 -4.94
C CYS A 164 -10.87 -21.41 -6.16
N VAL A 165 -10.25 -21.37 -7.34
CA VAL A 165 -10.92 -21.11 -8.62
C VAL A 165 -10.67 -22.18 -9.68
N PHE A 166 -9.68 -23.04 -9.45
CA PHE A 166 -9.30 -24.13 -10.34
C PHE A 166 -8.87 -25.36 -9.54
N VAL A 167 -9.21 -26.54 -10.06
CA VAL A 167 -8.67 -27.81 -9.57
C VAL A 167 -8.09 -28.64 -10.70
N ASN A 168 -6.99 -29.32 -10.40
CA ASN A 168 -6.43 -30.38 -11.24
C ASN A 168 -6.63 -31.73 -10.54
N LEU A 169 -7.46 -32.58 -11.14
CA LEU A 169 -7.75 -33.93 -10.69
C LEU A 169 -6.90 -34.92 -11.49
N TYR A 170 -6.23 -35.87 -10.82
CA TYR A 170 -5.40 -36.86 -11.51
C TYR A 170 -5.09 -38.08 -10.64
N TYR A 171 -4.77 -39.20 -11.28
CA TYR A 171 -4.23 -40.36 -10.57
C TYR A 171 -2.71 -40.23 -10.41
N GLU A 172 -2.21 -40.52 -9.22
CA GLU A 172 -0.78 -40.57 -8.89
C GLU A 172 -0.40 -41.97 -8.40
N PHE A 173 0.27 -42.74 -9.26
CA PHE A 173 0.63 -44.12 -8.95
C PHE A 173 2.03 -44.23 -8.34
N ASN A 174 2.29 -45.33 -7.64
CA ASN A 174 3.57 -45.65 -7.01
C ASN A 174 4.05 -44.60 -6.00
N ASN A 175 3.13 -43.90 -5.34
CA ASN A 175 3.45 -43.07 -4.18
C ASN A 175 3.22 -43.88 -2.89
N TYR A 176 4.26 -44.07 -2.08
CA TYR A 176 4.20 -44.83 -0.83
C TYR A 176 3.26 -44.17 0.18
N GLY A 177 3.35 -42.85 0.35
CA GLY A 177 2.51 -42.09 1.26
C GLY A 177 1.03 -42.23 0.92
N LEU A 178 0.67 -42.17 -0.36
CA LEU A 178 -0.74 -42.34 -0.78
C LEU A 178 -1.21 -43.79 -0.59
N ASN A 179 -0.36 -44.76 -0.91
CA ASN A 179 -0.74 -46.18 -0.89
C ASN A 179 -0.85 -46.76 0.53
N PHE A 180 -0.08 -46.24 1.50
CA PHE A 180 0.04 -46.86 2.83
C PHE A 180 -0.15 -45.92 4.02
N GLU A 181 0.09 -44.62 3.86
CA GLU A 181 0.04 -43.68 4.99
C GLU A 181 -1.24 -42.84 5.00
N SER A 182 -1.83 -42.58 3.83
CA SER A 182 -3.09 -41.83 3.74
C SER A 182 -4.26 -42.61 4.32
N SER A 183 -5.12 -41.92 5.09
CA SER A 183 -6.35 -42.50 5.65
C SER A 183 -7.37 -42.85 4.56
N GLU A 184 -7.35 -42.10 3.46
CA GLU A 184 -8.30 -42.21 2.36
C GLU A 184 -8.00 -43.41 1.46
N GLN A 185 -6.79 -43.98 1.54
CA GLN A 185 -6.31 -45.09 0.69
C GLN A 185 -6.59 -44.87 -0.80
N SER A 186 -6.49 -43.61 -1.23
CA SER A 186 -6.77 -43.19 -2.60
C SER A 186 -5.54 -42.63 -3.26
N ASN A 187 -5.40 -42.93 -4.55
CA ASN A 187 -4.39 -42.34 -5.42
C ASN A 187 -4.97 -41.25 -6.35
N LEU A 188 -6.25 -40.88 -6.18
CA LEU A 188 -6.90 -39.83 -6.93
C LEU A 188 -6.74 -38.49 -6.20
N LYS A 189 -5.79 -37.69 -6.68
CA LYS A 189 -5.35 -36.43 -6.09
C LYS A 189 -6.10 -35.26 -6.71
N CYS A 190 -6.66 -34.39 -5.88
CA CYS A 190 -7.32 -33.15 -6.27
C CYS A 190 -6.49 -31.96 -5.77
N ALA A 191 -5.76 -31.31 -6.68
CA ALA A 191 -4.92 -30.15 -6.37
C ALA A 191 -5.68 -28.85 -6.64
N ALA A 192 -5.76 -27.96 -5.65
CA ALA A 192 -6.50 -26.71 -5.71
C ALA A 192 -5.57 -25.50 -5.93
N TYR A 193 -6.01 -24.58 -6.78
CA TYR A 193 -5.26 -23.38 -7.17
C TYR A 193 -6.15 -22.13 -7.10
N GLY A 194 -5.50 -21.00 -6.82
CA GLY A 194 -6.10 -19.66 -6.79
C GLY A 194 -6.07 -18.94 -8.14
N ASP A 195 -5.68 -19.62 -9.22
CA ASP A 195 -5.70 -19.09 -10.58
C ASP A 195 -6.07 -20.18 -11.59
N ILE A 196 -6.40 -19.76 -12.81
CA ILE A 196 -6.80 -20.63 -13.90
C ILE A 196 -5.57 -21.14 -14.64
N HIS A 197 -5.44 -22.45 -14.76
CA HIS A 197 -4.33 -23.10 -15.46
C HIS A 197 -4.80 -23.86 -16.70
N THR A 198 -3.94 -23.97 -17.71
CA THR A 198 -4.26 -24.70 -18.95
C THR A 198 -3.45 -25.99 -19.09
N ALA A 199 -3.76 -26.81 -20.10
CA ALA A 199 -3.01 -28.03 -20.38
C ALA A 199 -1.51 -27.78 -20.65
N VAL A 200 -1.11 -26.57 -21.05
CA VAL A 200 0.30 -26.20 -21.27
C VAL A 200 1.11 -26.27 -19.96
N GLU A 201 0.46 -26.11 -18.81
CA GLU A 201 1.08 -26.14 -17.50
C GLU A 201 1.14 -27.54 -16.89
N LYS A 202 0.71 -28.58 -17.64
CA LYS A 202 0.88 -30.00 -17.29
C LYS A 202 2.34 -30.43 -17.48
N THR A 203 3.23 -29.93 -16.61
CA THR A 203 4.68 -30.12 -16.72
C THR A 203 5.25 -31.02 -15.64
N ASN A 204 4.46 -31.36 -14.61
CA ASN A 204 4.87 -32.26 -13.57
C ASN A 204 4.54 -33.71 -13.95
N PHE A 205 5.46 -34.37 -14.65
CA PHE A 205 5.38 -35.79 -15.02
C PHE A 205 5.75 -36.75 -13.88
N ARG A 206 6.12 -36.21 -12.70
CA ARG A 206 6.77 -36.94 -11.60
C ARG A 206 8.10 -37.57 -12.05
N GLY A 207 8.39 -38.80 -11.64
CA GLY A 207 9.69 -39.46 -11.85
C GLY A 207 10.54 -39.56 -10.58
N GLN A 208 10.06 -39.09 -9.44
CA GLN A 208 10.70 -39.35 -8.15
C GLN A 208 10.44 -40.81 -7.71
N GLN A 209 11.43 -41.38 -7.05
CA GLN A 209 11.36 -42.71 -6.45
C GLN A 209 10.82 -42.57 -5.02
N SER A 210 9.61 -43.07 -4.75
CA SER A 210 9.01 -43.04 -3.38
C SER A 210 9.23 -44.36 -2.62
N TYR A 211 9.28 -45.48 -3.34
CA TYR A 211 9.62 -46.80 -2.78
C TYR A 211 11.13 -47.04 -2.80
N PRO A 212 11.71 -47.90 -1.95
CA PRO A 212 13.10 -48.33 -2.11
C PRO A 212 13.37 -48.91 -3.51
N ALA A 213 14.49 -48.54 -4.12
CA ALA A 213 14.91 -49.12 -5.39
C ALA A 213 15.02 -50.67 -5.24
N PRO A 214 14.60 -51.46 -6.25
CA PRO A 214 14.36 -51.10 -7.65
C PRO A 214 12.86 -50.90 -8.02
N ALA A 215 12.00 -50.52 -7.08
CA ALA A 215 10.59 -50.30 -7.37
C ALA A 215 10.38 -49.21 -8.46
N PRO A 216 9.25 -49.19 -9.18
CA PRO A 216 8.98 -48.16 -10.18
C PRO A 216 8.84 -46.76 -9.58
N VAL A 217 9.16 -45.73 -10.37
CA VAL A 217 8.97 -44.31 -10.02
C VAL A 217 7.49 -43.93 -10.00
N ILE A 218 7.18 -42.81 -9.33
CA ILE A 218 5.86 -42.17 -9.38
C ILE A 218 5.55 -41.73 -10.81
N TYR A 219 4.31 -41.97 -11.27
CA TYR A 219 3.80 -41.44 -12.53
C TYR A 219 2.35 -40.98 -12.41
N ILE A 220 1.92 -40.12 -13.34
CA ILE A 220 0.57 -39.55 -13.36
C ILE A 220 -0.23 -40.07 -14.56
N GLN A 221 -1.54 -40.22 -14.37
CA GLN A 221 -2.51 -40.55 -15.42
C GLN A 221 -3.79 -39.71 -15.29
N HIS A 222 -4.49 -39.59 -16.41
CA HIS A 222 -5.82 -38.98 -16.52
C HIS A 222 -5.94 -37.66 -15.75
N SER A 223 -5.11 -36.68 -16.12
CA SER A 223 -5.06 -35.38 -15.46
C SER A 223 -6.00 -34.37 -16.15
N SER A 224 -7.15 -34.10 -15.54
CA SER A 224 -8.15 -33.13 -16.01
C SER A 224 -8.13 -31.85 -15.17
N GLY A 225 -8.55 -30.75 -15.78
CA GLY A 225 -8.58 -29.43 -15.15
C GLY A 225 -9.98 -28.84 -15.21
N TYR A 226 -10.46 -28.34 -14.07
CA TYR A 226 -11.78 -27.75 -13.92
C TYR A 226 -11.68 -26.35 -13.34
N VAL A 227 -12.37 -25.40 -13.95
CA VAL A 227 -12.37 -23.99 -13.54
C VAL A 227 -13.77 -23.52 -13.22
N LEU A 228 -13.91 -22.57 -12.29
CA LEU A 228 -15.16 -21.85 -12.09
C LEU A 228 -15.53 -21.03 -13.33
N LYS A 229 -16.82 -21.05 -13.70
CA LYS A 229 -17.38 -20.21 -14.78
C LYS A 229 -17.26 -18.73 -14.45
N ASP A 230 -17.62 -18.39 -13.22
CA ASP A 230 -17.70 -17.03 -12.73
C ASP A 230 -16.70 -16.86 -11.58
N LEU A 231 -15.71 -15.99 -11.80
CA LEU A 231 -14.76 -15.62 -10.75
C LEU A 231 -15.40 -14.57 -9.85
N VAL A 232 -15.31 -14.80 -8.53
CA VAL A 232 -15.75 -13.82 -7.54
C VAL A 232 -14.73 -12.68 -7.51
N ASP A 233 -15.21 -11.44 -7.60
CA ASP A 233 -14.34 -10.28 -7.40
C ASP A 233 -13.83 -10.25 -5.95
N PRO A 234 -12.54 -9.95 -5.73
CA PRO A 234 -11.99 -9.88 -4.38
C PRO A 234 -12.62 -8.71 -3.62
N ASP A 235 -12.76 -8.89 -2.31
CA ASP A 235 -13.21 -7.83 -1.41
C ASP A 235 -12.28 -6.62 -1.45
N VAL A 236 -12.82 -5.44 -1.16
CA VAL A 236 -12.03 -4.22 -1.02
C VAL A 236 -11.34 -4.24 0.35
N PRO A 237 -10.01 -4.10 0.41
CA PRO A 237 -9.30 -4.08 1.68
C PRO A 237 -9.81 -2.96 2.61
N GLU A 238 -9.81 -3.22 3.92
CA GLU A 238 -10.17 -2.22 4.93
C GLU A 238 -9.32 -0.94 4.80
N GLY A 239 -9.95 0.24 4.85
CA GLY A 239 -9.23 1.51 4.65
C GLY A 239 -8.85 1.80 3.20
N TYR A 240 -9.33 1.01 2.23
CA TYR A 240 -9.20 1.29 0.79
C TYR A 240 -10.56 1.48 0.12
N GLU A 241 -10.54 2.15 -1.03
CA GLU A 241 -11.64 2.22 -1.98
C GLU A 241 -11.25 1.60 -3.31
N TYR A 242 -12.20 0.88 -3.90
CA TYR A 242 -12.07 0.37 -5.25
C TYR A 242 -12.16 1.52 -6.26
N VAL A 243 -11.22 1.57 -7.21
CA VAL A 243 -11.18 2.62 -8.23
C VAL A 243 -11.56 2.09 -9.60
N PHE A 244 -10.97 0.97 -10.03
CA PHE A 244 -11.24 0.38 -11.35
C PHE A 244 -10.85 -1.10 -11.44
N GLY A 245 -11.36 -1.76 -12.48
CA GLY A 245 -10.97 -3.12 -12.90
C GLY A 245 -12.17 -4.09 -12.97
N PRO A 246 -11.89 -5.39 -13.13
CA PRO A 246 -10.67 -5.90 -13.75
C PRO A 246 -10.54 -5.41 -15.20
N ILE A 247 -9.35 -4.96 -15.60
CA ILE A 247 -9.03 -4.57 -16.99
C ILE A 247 -7.69 -5.15 -17.46
N GLY A 248 -7.44 -5.11 -18.77
CA GLY A 248 -6.21 -5.62 -19.40
C GLY A 248 -5.04 -4.63 -19.42
N GLY A 249 -5.00 -3.66 -18.48
CA GLY A 249 -3.97 -2.63 -18.40
C GLY A 249 -3.63 -2.28 -16.97
N ALA A 250 -2.34 -2.16 -16.67
CA ALA A 250 -1.81 -1.72 -15.39
C ALA A 250 -1.57 -0.21 -15.40
N THR A 251 -1.61 0.39 -14.22
CA THR A 251 -1.32 1.82 -14.05
C THR A 251 0.09 2.14 -14.56
N SER A 252 0.19 3.23 -15.32
CA SER A 252 1.44 3.92 -15.68
C SER A 252 1.21 5.41 -15.46
N ALA A 253 1.65 5.90 -14.30
CA ALA A 253 1.36 7.25 -13.83
C ALA A 253 2.52 7.80 -13.00
N PRO A 254 2.62 9.13 -12.86
CA PRO A 254 3.46 9.80 -11.87
C PRO A 254 3.30 9.25 -10.45
N GLY A 255 4.37 9.38 -9.68
CA GLY A 255 4.41 8.99 -8.28
C GLY A 255 4.62 7.49 -8.02
N TYR A 256 5.20 6.78 -8.99
CA TYR A 256 5.61 5.39 -8.84
C TYR A 256 6.61 5.22 -7.70
N MET A 257 6.26 4.35 -6.75
CA MET A 257 7.11 4.06 -5.59
C MET A 257 7.91 2.77 -5.77
N GLY A 258 7.63 1.95 -6.79
CA GLY A 258 8.18 0.60 -6.95
C GLY A 258 7.12 -0.51 -6.95
N PHE A 259 7.52 -1.77 -6.83
CA PHE A 259 6.63 -2.93 -6.95
C PHE A 259 6.99 -4.09 -6.04
N ALA A 260 6.04 -5.01 -5.86
CA ALA A 260 6.24 -6.28 -5.19
C ALA A 260 5.56 -7.42 -5.97
N PHE A 261 6.06 -8.65 -5.82
CA PHE A 261 5.40 -9.85 -6.30
C PHE A 261 4.82 -10.66 -5.15
N LEU A 262 3.59 -11.12 -5.36
CA LEU A 262 2.89 -12.07 -4.49
C LEU A 262 2.86 -13.45 -5.16
N ASP A 263 2.82 -14.53 -4.38
CA ASP A 263 2.69 -15.90 -4.89
C ASP A 263 1.27 -16.25 -5.37
N ARG A 264 0.28 -15.40 -5.05
CA ARG A 264 -1.11 -15.48 -5.51
C ARG A 264 -1.76 -14.11 -5.62
N TYR A 265 -2.90 -14.04 -6.32
CA TYR A 265 -3.68 -12.82 -6.43
C TYR A 265 -4.40 -12.52 -5.10
N ASP A 266 -3.81 -11.66 -4.28
CA ASP A 266 -4.32 -11.30 -2.95
C ASP A 266 -4.29 -9.78 -2.76
N VAL A 267 -5.47 -9.17 -2.74
CA VAL A 267 -5.62 -7.71 -2.66
C VAL A 267 -5.28 -7.20 -1.26
N ASP A 268 -5.58 -7.97 -0.20
CA ASP A 268 -5.26 -7.60 1.18
C ASP A 268 -3.75 -7.63 1.43
N ALA A 269 -3.05 -8.65 0.90
CA ALA A 269 -1.59 -8.70 0.95
C ALA A 269 -0.96 -7.50 0.20
N CYS A 270 -1.54 -7.11 -0.94
CA CYS A 270 -1.10 -5.93 -1.68
C CYS A 270 -1.30 -4.63 -0.90
N ALA A 271 -2.45 -4.48 -0.24
CA ALA A 271 -2.75 -3.35 0.63
C ALA A 271 -1.80 -3.30 1.83
N HIS A 272 -1.44 -4.45 2.41
CA HIS A 272 -0.46 -4.55 3.48
C HIS A 272 0.91 -4.04 3.06
N GLU A 273 1.40 -4.43 1.88
CA GLU A 273 2.67 -3.93 1.33
C GLU A 273 2.64 -2.42 1.07
N CYS A 274 1.53 -1.88 0.56
CA CYS A 274 1.35 -0.44 0.42
C CYS A 274 1.40 0.27 1.78
N ASN A 275 0.72 -0.26 2.80
CA ASN A 275 0.69 0.33 4.14
C ASN A 275 2.05 0.33 4.86
N GLN A 276 2.88 -0.69 4.62
CA GLN A 276 4.21 -0.79 5.22
C GLN A 276 5.30 -0.04 4.45
N ARG A 277 4.97 0.44 3.25
CA ARG A 277 5.94 1.12 2.42
C ARG A 277 6.42 2.41 3.07
N GLY A 278 7.73 2.61 3.08
CA GLY A 278 8.33 3.87 3.51
C GLY A 278 7.78 5.04 2.69
N ALA A 279 7.69 6.20 3.33
CA ALA A 279 7.29 7.42 2.64
C ALA A 279 8.31 7.77 1.56
N ASP A 280 7.83 8.08 0.36
CA ASP A 280 8.66 8.68 -0.69
C ASP A 280 9.02 10.13 -0.28
N PRO A 281 10.29 10.55 -0.42
CA PRO A 281 10.72 11.90 -0.03
C PRO A 281 10.09 13.04 -0.83
N ALA A 282 9.47 12.76 -1.98
CA ALA A 282 8.74 13.75 -2.77
C ALA A 282 7.23 13.65 -2.54
N GLY A 283 6.70 12.44 -2.35
CA GLY A 283 5.27 12.18 -2.36
C GLY A 283 4.59 11.82 -1.03
N GLY A 284 5.31 11.23 -0.09
CA GLY A 284 4.77 10.73 1.17
C GLY A 284 4.46 9.24 1.11
N SER A 285 3.54 8.78 1.96
CA SER A 285 3.12 7.37 2.01
C SER A 285 2.51 6.88 0.71
N CYS A 286 2.46 5.55 0.54
CA CYS A 286 1.65 4.92 -0.49
C CYS A 286 0.16 5.25 -0.29
N GLN A 287 -0.45 5.84 -1.32
CA GLN A 287 -1.86 6.26 -1.34
C GLN A 287 -2.69 5.48 -2.37
N PHE A 288 -2.05 4.74 -3.28
CA PHE A 288 -2.72 3.94 -4.28
C PHE A 288 -1.88 2.73 -4.64
N PHE A 289 -2.53 1.61 -4.92
CA PHE A 289 -1.87 0.47 -5.52
C PHE A 289 -2.70 -0.11 -6.67
N ASN A 290 -1.99 -0.71 -7.62
CA ASN A 290 -2.54 -1.50 -8.69
C ASN A 290 -2.04 -2.93 -8.57
N ILE A 291 -2.95 -3.90 -8.48
CA ILE A 291 -2.63 -5.33 -8.49
C ILE A 291 -3.07 -5.95 -9.82
N TRP A 292 -2.20 -6.77 -10.42
CA TRP A 292 -2.48 -7.43 -11.69
C TRP A 292 -1.71 -8.75 -11.84
N ARG A 293 -2.23 -9.65 -12.68
CA ARG A 293 -1.60 -10.93 -13.02
C ARG A 293 -0.68 -10.77 -14.24
N ALA A 294 0.59 -11.13 -14.05
CA ALA A 294 1.59 -11.19 -15.10
C ALA A 294 1.50 -12.51 -15.85
N VAL A 295 1.26 -12.43 -17.16
CA VAL A 295 1.21 -13.59 -18.05
C VAL A 295 2.40 -13.53 -19.00
N VAL A 296 3.35 -14.45 -18.87
CA VAL A 296 4.55 -14.51 -19.72
C VAL A 296 4.40 -15.69 -20.69
N ASN A 297 4.48 -15.43 -21.99
CA ASN A 297 4.26 -16.44 -23.04
C ASN A 297 2.90 -17.16 -22.93
N GLY A 298 1.86 -16.43 -22.51
CA GLY A 298 0.52 -17.01 -22.33
C GLY A 298 0.35 -17.80 -21.03
N ILE A 299 1.37 -17.87 -20.15
CA ILE A 299 1.32 -18.63 -18.90
C ILE A 299 1.34 -17.67 -17.70
N PRO A 300 0.36 -17.75 -16.77
CA PRO A 300 0.44 -17.05 -15.48
C PRO A 300 1.77 -17.31 -14.78
N THR A 301 2.47 -16.23 -14.40
CA THR A 301 3.84 -16.33 -13.86
C THR A 301 3.98 -15.67 -12.50
N THR A 302 3.30 -14.54 -12.26
CA THR A 302 3.32 -13.85 -10.95
C THR A 302 2.16 -12.86 -10.82
N TYR A 303 1.99 -12.30 -9.63
CA TYR A 303 1.02 -11.24 -9.32
C TYR A 303 1.76 -10.01 -8.83
N SER A 304 1.63 -8.94 -9.58
CA SER A 304 2.37 -7.69 -9.36
C SER A 304 1.52 -6.70 -8.60
N CYS A 305 2.07 -6.20 -7.49
CA CYS A 305 1.61 -5.05 -6.74
C CYS A 305 2.45 -3.83 -7.08
N VAL A 306 1.84 -2.79 -7.63
CA VAL A 306 2.52 -1.57 -8.08
C VAL A 306 2.00 -0.40 -7.27
N PHE A 307 2.89 0.35 -6.63
CA PHE A 307 2.53 1.30 -5.58
C PHE A 307 2.78 2.75 -6.02
N TYR A 308 1.93 3.65 -5.56
CA TYR A 308 1.99 5.07 -5.89
C TYR A 308 1.67 5.93 -4.67
N TYR A 309 2.38 7.05 -4.52
CA TYR A 309 2.04 8.06 -3.53
C TYR A 309 0.98 9.05 -4.04
N THR A 310 0.70 9.05 -5.34
CA THR A 310 -0.38 9.85 -5.93
C THR A 310 -1.49 8.91 -6.37
N PRO A 311 -2.75 9.12 -5.96
CA PRO A 311 -3.85 8.32 -6.44
C PRO A 311 -4.10 8.47 -7.95
N THR A 312 -4.55 7.40 -8.58
CA THR A 312 -4.72 7.34 -10.04
C THR A 312 -6.10 6.82 -10.43
N THR A 313 -6.42 6.80 -11.72
CA THR A 313 -7.71 6.32 -12.26
C THR A 313 -7.50 5.35 -13.43
N ALA A 314 -8.59 4.74 -13.91
CA ALA A 314 -8.56 3.83 -15.06
C ALA A 314 -7.93 4.45 -16.32
N ALA A 315 -7.96 5.78 -16.48
CA ALA A 315 -7.35 6.45 -17.62
C ALA A 315 -5.81 6.30 -17.67
N THR A 316 -5.19 6.04 -16.52
CA THR A 316 -3.74 5.80 -16.42
C THR A 316 -3.36 4.33 -16.58
N ALA A 317 -4.34 3.43 -16.71
CA ALA A 317 -4.13 1.99 -16.84
C ALA A 317 -3.72 1.59 -18.28
N THR A 318 -2.64 2.19 -18.77
CA THR A 318 -2.20 2.13 -20.17
C THR A 318 -1.12 1.08 -20.42
N ASN A 319 -0.51 0.51 -19.37
CA ASN A 319 0.50 -0.53 -19.51
C ASN A 319 -0.18 -1.90 -19.71
N THR A 320 -0.30 -2.35 -20.96
CA THR A 320 -0.90 -3.65 -21.30
C THR A 320 0.12 -4.81 -21.31
N GLY A 321 1.38 -4.53 -20.97
CA GLY A 321 2.51 -5.45 -21.05
C GLY A 321 3.50 -5.06 -22.14
N GLN A 322 4.58 -5.84 -22.26
CA GLN A 322 5.64 -5.62 -23.24
C GLN A 322 6.31 -6.94 -23.63
N GLY A 323 6.62 -7.09 -24.92
CA GLY A 323 7.19 -8.32 -25.46
C GLY A 323 6.28 -9.53 -25.20
N THR A 324 6.74 -10.46 -24.37
CA THR A 324 6.00 -11.69 -24.01
C THR A 324 5.16 -11.56 -22.75
N LEU A 325 5.30 -10.45 -22.01
CA LEU A 325 4.50 -10.16 -20.83
C LEU A 325 3.20 -9.47 -21.26
N ALA A 326 2.08 -10.01 -20.79
CA ALA A 326 0.77 -9.40 -20.84
C ALA A 326 0.26 -9.12 -19.42
N VAL A 327 -0.43 -8.00 -19.27
CA VAL A 327 -1.13 -7.62 -18.03
C VAL A 327 -2.57 -8.10 -18.10
N THR A 328 -3.02 -8.82 -17.07
CA THR A 328 -4.41 -9.28 -16.96
C THR A 328 -4.94 -9.07 -15.54
N LEU A 329 -6.27 -9.08 -15.39
CA LEU A 329 -6.96 -8.95 -14.09
C LEU A 329 -6.48 -7.74 -13.28
N SER A 330 -6.21 -6.61 -13.95
CA SER A 330 -5.69 -5.42 -13.29
C SER A 330 -6.78 -4.66 -12.55
N ARG A 331 -6.55 -4.37 -11.27
CA ARG A 331 -7.47 -3.63 -10.39
C ARG A 331 -6.73 -2.53 -9.63
N GLY A 332 -7.36 -1.37 -9.50
CA GLY A 332 -6.81 -0.21 -8.81
C GLY A 332 -7.54 0.08 -7.50
N TYR A 333 -6.79 0.35 -6.44
CA TYR A 333 -7.30 0.64 -5.11
C TYR A 333 -6.62 1.89 -4.54
N LYS A 334 -7.43 2.82 -4.04
CA LYS A 334 -6.97 4.05 -3.41
C LYS A 334 -7.13 3.94 -1.90
N ARG A 335 -6.12 4.37 -1.15
CA ARG A 335 -6.16 4.43 0.30
C ARG A 335 -7.13 5.54 0.72
N ARG A 336 -7.99 5.27 1.69
CA ARG A 336 -8.94 6.25 2.24
C ARG A 336 -8.25 7.07 3.32
N THR A 337 -8.23 8.40 3.13
CA THR A 337 -7.91 9.31 4.22
C THR A 337 -9.18 9.52 5.03
N TYR A 338 -9.04 9.49 6.34
CA TYR A 338 -10.12 9.74 7.28
C TYR A 338 -10.19 11.21 7.68
N LEU A 339 -9.29 12.07 7.17
CA LEU A 339 -9.39 13.52 7.34
C LEU A 339 -10.08 14.17 6.14
N PRO A 340 -11.03 15.08 6.38
CA PRO A 340 -11.53 15.95 5.33
C PRO A 340 -10.47 16.99 4.95
N ASP A 341 -10.26 17.17 3.65
CA ASP A 341 -9.54 18.30 3.07
C ASP A 341 -8.21 18.66 3.75
N GLY A 342 -7.35 17.66 3.97
CA GLY A 342 -6.03 17.89 4.59
C GLY A 342 -5.01 18.62 3.72
N GLY A 343 -5.32 18.83 2.44
CA GLY A 343 -4.59 19.75 1.55
C GLY A 343 -5.21 21.15 1.47
N PHE A 344 -6.28 21.42 2.23
CA PHE A 344 -6.93 22.73 2.34
C PHE A 344 -7.49 23.32 1.03
N GLU A 345 -7.77 22.48 0.03
CA GLU A 345 -8.28 22.89 -1.29
C GLU A 345 -9.77 23.26 -1.26
N GLY A 346 -10.49 22.88 -0.21
CA GLY A 346 -11.88 23.26 0.03
C GLY A 346 -12.06 24.74 0.38
N LEU A 347 -10.98 25.48 0.66
CA LEU A 347 -11.04 26.92 0.87
C LEU A 347 -11.33 27.64 -0.46
N VAL A 348 -12.56 28.11 -0.64
CA VAL A 348 -12.98 28.88 -1.80
C VAL A 348 -12.76 30.37 -1.56
N CYS A 349 -12.14 31.05 -2.51
CA CYS A 349 -11.86 32.48 -2.45
C CYS A 349 -12.09 33.19 -3.78
N GLU A 350 -12.51 34.45 -3.70
CA GLU A 350 -12.69 35.33 -4.87
C GLU A 350 -11.36 35.87 -5.42
N LEU A 351 -10.34 35.95 -4.55
CA LEU A 351 -9.00 36.44 -4.89
C LEU A 351 -8.01 35.28 -5.07
N SER A 352 -6.91 35.54 -5.78
CA SER A 352 -5.78 34.61 -5.92
C SER A 352 -5.04 34.34 -4.60
N THR A 353 -5.22 35.19 -3.60
CA THR A 353 -4.72 35.00 -2.24
C THR A 353 -5.76 35.42 -1.22
N CYS A 354 -6.02 34.56 -0.25
CA CYS A 354 -6.95 34.80 0.84
C CYS A 354 -6.55 33.97 2.06
N TYR A 355 -7.23 34.19 3.18
CA TYR A 355 -7.10 33.36 4.36
C TYR A 355 -8.35 33.44 5.23
N VAL A 356 -8.49 32.44 6.09
CA VAL A 356 -9.53 32.36 7.12
C VAL A 356 -8.93 31.77 8.39
N GLU A 357 -9.42 32.16 9.56
CA GLU A 357 -9.14 31.41 10.79
C GLU A 357 -9.89 30.08 10.78
N SER A 358 -11.08 30.00 10.17
CA SER A 358 -11.86 28.78 10.13
C SER A 358 -12.72 28.64 8.88
N TYR A 359 -12.94 27.40 8.45
CA TYR A 359 -13.94 27.01 7.46
C TYR A 359 -14.50 25.62 7.81
N VAL A 360 -15.28 25.03 6.91
CA VAL A 360 -16.05 23.81 7.20
C VAL A 360 -15.20 22.59 7.61
N HIS A 361 -13.92 22.54 7.26
CA HIS A 361 -13.05 21.39 7.54
C HIS A 361 -12.00 21.63 8.64
N TRP A 362 -11.64 22.89 8.90
CA TRP A 362 -10.62 23.23 9.88
C TRP A 362 -10.92 24.57 10.57
N TYR A 363 -10.55 24.68 11.84
CA TYR A 363 -10.59 25.94 12.57
C TYR A 363 -9.30 26.16 13.36
N GLY A 364 -8.79 27.37 13.25
CA GLY A 364 -7.64 27.89 13.96
C GLY A 364 -8.07 28.63 15.22
N THR A 365 -7.23 28.56 16.24
CA THR A 365 -7.40 29.28 17.51
C THR A 365 -6.08 29.88 17.95
N SER A 366 -6.18 31.04 18.61
CA SER A 366 -5.07 31.75 19.21
C SER A 366 -4.95 31.44 20.70
N SER A 367 -3.72 31.51 21.21
CA SER A 367 -3.49 31.53 22.66
C SER A 367 -4.15 32.77 23.28
N PRO A 368 -4.44 32.81 24.60
CA PRO A 368 -5.01 33.99 25.23
C PRO A 368 -4.19 35.26 24.97
N GLY A 369 -4.81 36.25 24.33
CA GLY A 369 -4.16 37.51 23.95
C GLY A 369 -3.50 37.52 22.56
N GLY A 370 -3.53 36.39 21.83
CA GLY A 370 -3.06 36.28 20.46
C GLY A 370 -4.16 36.54 19.42
N ILE A 371 -3.74 36.83 18.19
CA ILE A 371 -4.62 37.16 17.06
C ILE A 371 -4.09 36.50 15.79
N GLU A 372 -4.95 35.74 15.11
CA GLU A 372 -4.65 35.06 13.83
C GLU A 372 -3.45 34.09 13.91
N ASP A 373 -3.28 33.39 15.04
CA ASP A 373 -2.12 32.50 15.26
C ASP A 373 -2.23 31.15 14.56
N ALA A 374 -3.41 30.79 14.09
CA ALA A 374 -3.61 29.63 13.23
C ALA A 374 -4.60 30.01 12.13
N THR A 375 -4.15 29.97 10.89
CA THR A 375 -4.96 30.34 9.73
C THR A 375 -4.79 29.33 8.61
N VAL A 376 -5.80 29.22 7.76
CA VAL A 376 -5.73 28.49 6.50
C VAL A 376 -5.61 29.53 5.39
N VAL A 377 -4.59 29.38 4.54
CA VAL A 377 -4.23 30.31 3.49
C VAL A 377 -4.37 29.61 2.15
N ARG A 378 -4.99 30.28 1.19
CA ARG A 378 -4.97 29.86 -0.21
C ARG A 378 -3.96 30.70 -0.96
N ASN A 379 -2.79 30.15 -1.22
CA ASN A 379 -1.78 30.71 -2.12
C ASN A 379 -0.79 29.59 -2.52
N PRO A 380 -0.67 29.25 -3.82
CA PRO A 380 0.24 28.20 -4.28
C PRO A 380 1.72 28.47 -3.99
N ALA A 381 2.11 29.71 -3.69
CA ALA A 381 3.48 30.02 -3.28
C ALA A 381 3.81 29.54 -1.86
N PHE A 382 2.80 29.26 -1.03
CA PHE A 382 2.97 28.79 0.34
C PHE A 382 2.56 27.33 0.54
N SER A 383 1.91 26.71 -0.45
CA SER A 383 1.51 25.31 -0.37
C SER A 383 2.59 24.39 -0.90
N ARG A 384 2.56 23.15 -0.45
CA ARG A 384 3.35 22.07 -1.03
C ARG A 384 2.67 21.57 -2.29
N SER A 385 1.37 21.34 -2.21
CA SER A 385 0.53 20.88 -3.32
C SER A 385 -0.66 21.83 -3.49
N GLY A 386 -1.31 21.80 -4.65
CA GLY A 386 -2.51 22.61 -4.91
C GLY A 386 -2.30 24.11 -4.64
N ASN A 387 -3.20 24.70 -3.85
CA ASN A 387 -3.23 26.12 -3.49
C ASN A 387 -3.39 26.35 -1.99
N GLY A 388 -3.80 25.36 -1.20
CA GLY A 388 -4.11 25.49 0.22
C GLY A 388 -2.94 25.14 1.12
N THR A 389 -2.82 25.82 2.27
CA THR A 389 -1.86 25.47 3.32
C THR A 389 -2.35 26.02 4.65
N ALA A 390 -2.03 25.37 5.75
CA ALA A 390 -2.23 25.95 7.08
C ALA A 390 -0.96 26.63 7.57
N VAL A 391 -1.14 27.73 8.31
CA VAL A 391 -0.06 28.52 8.89
C VAL A 391 -0.27 28.64 10.40
N LEU A 392 0.75 28.24 11.15
CA LEU A 392 0.85 28.40 12.60
C LEU A 392 1.82 29.53 12.96
N GLY A 393 1.41 30.39 13.89
CA GLY A 393 1.99 31.69 14.24
C GLY A 393 1.26 32.86 13.56
N SER A 394 1.09 33.99 14.27
CA SER A 394 0.37 35.18 13.78
C SER A 394 0.78 35.58 12.36
N ARG A 395 -0.10 35.41 11.37
CA ARG A 395 0.22 35.65 9.95
C ARG A 395 0.73 37.07 9.70
N GLY A 396 0.05 38.04 10.31
CA GLY A 396 0.39 39.46 10.23
C GLY A 396 1.53 39.90 11.13
N ARG A 397 2.16 38.97 11.88
CA ARG A 397 3.12 39.27 12.94
C ARG A 397 2.52 40.22 13.99
N LEU A 398 1.24 40.01 14.30
CA LEU A 398 0.51 40.85 15.27
C LEU A 398 1.01 40.57 16.69
N ASP A 399 1.48 39.34 16.93
CA ASP A 399 2.12 38.91 18.16
C ASP A 399 3.10 37.73 17.87
N GLY A 400 3.72 37.20 18.93
CA GLY A 400 4.67 36.08 18.87
C GLY A 400 4.15 34.83 19.59
N LEU A 401 2.84 34.62 19.61
CA LEU A 401 2.20 33.49 20.29
C LEU A 401 1.97 32.31 19.33
N PRO A 402 1.85 31.09 19.87
CA PRO A 402 1.50 29.92 19.08
C PRO A 402 0.00 29.82 18.86
N GLY A 403 -0.35 29.20 17.73
CA GLY A 403 -1.73 28.89 17.37
C GLY A 403 -2.00 27.39 17.38
N THR A 404 -3.28 27.05 17.32
CA THR A 404 -3.73 25.66 17.23
C THR A 404 -4.71 25.51 16.07
N LEU A 405 -4.35 24.70 15.09
CA LEU A 405 -5.22 24.27 14.00
C LEU A 405 -5.89 22.95 14.38
N THR A 406 -7.22 22.91 14.41
CA THR A 406 -7.99 21.72 14.78
C THR A 406 -8.95 21.35 13.65
N ILE A 407 -9.15 20.05 13.44
CA ILE A 407 -10.18 19.57 12.52
C ILE A 407 -11.56 20.10 12.94
N ALA A 408 -12.32 20.64 12.00
CA ALA A 408 -13.69 21.10 12.22
C ALA A 408 -14.70 19.98 11.93
N GLY A 409 -15.87 20.08 12.57
CA GLY A 409 -16.97 19.13 12.41
C GLY A 409 -17.05 18.13 13.57
N ASP A 410 -18.09 17.30 13.55
CA ASP A 410 -18.24 16.20 14.50
C ASP A 410 -17.30 15.05 14.08
N PRO A 411 -16.25 14.74 14.85
CA PRO A 411 -15.37 13.61 14.55
C PRO A 411 -16.07 12.26 14.75
N SER A 412 -17.32 12.23 15.24
CA SER A 412 -18.06 11.00 15.47
C SER A 412 -18.17 10.16 14.19
N GLY A 413 -17.60 8.96 14.26
CA GLY A 413 -17.62 7.99 13.15
C GLY A 413 -16.44 8.06 12.18
N VAL A 414 -15.51 9.00 12.34
CA VAL A 414 -14.28 9.03 11.53
C VAL A 414 -13.34 7.90 11.94
N THR A 415 -13.12 7.73 13.23
CA THR A 415 -12.21 6.71 13.78
C THR A 415 -12.96 5.60 14.51
N LEU A 416 -12.40 4.40 14.46
CA LEU A 416 -12.91 3.22 15.16
C LEU A 416 -12.07 2.94 16.41
N ALA A 417 -12.73 2.84 17.56
CA ALA A 417 -12.08 2.56 18.84
C ALA A 417 -11.22 1.29 18.78
N GLY A 418 -9.99 1.36 19.31
CA GLY A 418 -9.02 0.28 19.34
C GLY A 418 -8.28 0.02 18.03
N ARG A 419 -8.58 0.75 16.95
CA ARG A 419 -7.82 0.67 15.69
C ARG A 419 -6.63 1.61 15.72
N GLN A 420 -5.58 1.27 14.96
CA GLN A 420 -4.42 2.12 14.78
C GLN A 420 -4.56 2.97 13.52
N TYR A 421 -4.17 4.25 13.64
CA TYR A 421 -4.15 5.19 12.53
C TYR A 421 -2.77 5.83 12.43
N LYS A 422 -2.30 6.07 11.20
CA LYS A 422 -1.10 6.86 10.91
C LYS A 422 -1.54 8.28 10.54
N ILE A 423 -1.13 9.25 11.35
CA ILE A 423 -1.18 10.67 11.01
C ILE A 423 0.09 10.95 10.19
N GLU A 424 -0.06 11.51 9.00
CA GLU A 424 1.04 11.97 8.16
C GLU A 424 0.75 13.39 7.69
N PHE A 425 1.77 14.24 7.64
CA PHE A 425 1.64 15.62 7.18
C PHE A 425 2.98 16.12 6.66
N TRP A 426 2.92 17.18 5.88
CA TRP A 426 4.09 17.90 5.42
C TRP A 426 4.23 19.18 6.19
N GLN A 427 5.47 19.51 6.55
CA GLN A 427 5.78 20.71 7.30
C GLN A 427 6.89 21.49 6.62
N SER A 428 6.74 22.82 6.60
CA SER A 428 7.78 23.76 6.21
C SER A 428 7.85 24.90 7.21
N SER A 429 9.04 25.41 7.41
CA SER A 429 9.33 26.59 8.25
C SER A 429 10.32 27.51 7.54
N SER A 430 10.54 27.29 6.24
CA SER A 430 11.58 27.97 5.48
C SER A 430 11.25 29.42 5.15
N PHE A 431 10.13 29.97 5.61
CA PHE A 431 9.62 31.27 5.15
C PHE A 431 10.51 32.46 5.56
N SER A 432 10.94 32.55 6.82
CA SER A 432 11.68 33.71 7.34
C SER A 432 13.20 33.59 7.31
N GLY A 433 13.69 32.55 6.65
CA GLY A 433 15.12 32.24 6.58
C GLY A 433 15.67 31.59 7.86
N PRO A 434 16.93 31.11 7.82
CA PRO A 434 17.45 30.20 8.84
C PRO A 434 17.47 30.74 10.27
N VAL A 435 17.78 32.03 10.44
CA VAL A 435 17.92 32.65 11.76
C VAL A 435 16.56 32.82 12.44
N LEU A 436 15.58 33.37 11.73
CA LEU A 436 14.26 33.65 12.29
C LEU A 436 13.40 32.40 12.45
N SER A 437 13.61 31.39 11.61
CA SER A 437 12.92 30.10 11.71
C SER A 437 13.61 29.11 12.66
N ALA A 438 14.75 29.46 13.26
CA ALA A 438 15.47 28.59 14.19
C ALA A 438 14.60 28.04 15.35
N PRO A 439 13.64 28.80 15.93
CA PRO A 439 12.77 28.28 16.96
C PRO A 439 11.45 27.71 16.42
N ALA A 440 11.31 27.44 15.12
CA ALA A 440 10.08 26.87 14.56
C ALA A 440 9.80 25.46 15.11
N TRP A 441 8.53 25.15 15.32
CA TRP A 441 8.07 23.90 15.91
C TRP A 441 6.60 23.63 15.62
N VAL A 442 6.21 22.35 15.70
CA VAL A 442 4.82 21.90 15.71
C VAL A 442 4.68 20.64 16.55
N ASP A 443 3.61 20.58 17.34
CA ASP A 443 3.17 19.42 18.09
C ASP A 443 1.90 18.87 17.44
N VAL A 444 1.86 17.55 17.26
CA VAL A 444 0.64 16.83 16.87
C VAL A 444 -0.08 16.45 18.14
N VAL A 445 -1.32 16.91 18.27
CA VAL A 445 -2.18 16.71 19.43
C VAL A 445 -3.32 15.77 19.04
N TRP A 446 -3.45 14.66 19.76
CA TRP A 446 -4.49 13.65 19.59
C TRP A 446 -5.30 13.54 20.87
N ASN A 447 -6.59 13.90 20.82
CA ASN A 447 -7.48 13.94 21.99
C ASN A 447 -6.96 14.80 23.17
N GLY A 448 -6.22 15.85 22.86
CA GLY A 448 -5.62 16.75 23.86
C GLY A 448 -4.22 16.34 24.32
N ASP A 449 -3.75 15.14 23.97
CA ASP A 449 -2.40 14.68 24.30
C ASP A 449 -1.42 14.92 23.14
N VAL A 450 -0.21 15.41 23.45
CA VAL A 450 0.86 15.53 22.46
C VAL A 450 1.40 14.14 22.12
N VAL A 451 1.23 13.71 20.87
CA VAL A 451 1.67 12.40 20.38
C VAL A 451 2.93 12.46 19.52
N LEU A 452 3.29 13.64 19.00
CA LEU A 452 4.53 13.88 18.27
C LEU A 452 4.98 15.32 18.46
N GLU A 453 6.23 15.52 18.86
CA GLU A 453 6.89 16.82 18.89
C GLU A 453 7.84 16.95 17.70
N VAL A 454 7.70 18.00 16.89
CA VAL A 454 8.58 18.30 15.78
C VAL A 454 9.26 19.64 16.02
N ARG A 455 10.58 19.67 15.99
CA ARG A 455 11.44 20.85 16.21
C ARG A 455 12.40 21.01 15.02
N PRO A 456 11.89 21.37 13.83
CA PRO A 456 12.68 21.33 12.60
C PRO A 456 13.70 22.48 12.51
N GLY A 457 13.52 23.56 13.29
CA GLY A 457 14.25 24.80 13.06
C GLY A 457 13.92 25.33 11.66
N TYR A 458 14.94 25.64 10.86
CA TYR A 458 14.73 25.95 9.44
C TYR A 458 14.63 24.66 8.62
N SER A 459 13.44 24.40 8.06
CA SER A 459 13.22 23.26 7.17
C SER A 459 12.37 23.65 5.97
N THR A 460 12.75 23.14 4.80
CA THR A 460 11.88 23.05 3.63
C THR A 460 10.82 21.96 3.87
N TRP A 461 9.87 21.82 2.92
CA TRP A 461 8.85 20.78 2.98
C TRP A 461 9.45 19.39 3.28
N SER A 462 9.09 18.87 4.46
CA SER A 462 9.50 17.55 4.94
C SER A 462 8.29 16.81 5.49
N VAL A 463 8.27 15.50 5.28
CA VAL A 463 7.19 14.62 5.76
C VAL A 463 7.45 14.18 7.20
N TYR A 464 6.40 14.22 8.02
CA TYR A 464 6.40 13.72 9.38
C TYR A 464 5.20 12.80 9.59
N SER A 465 5.35 11.80 10.47
CA SER A 465 4.24 10.91 10.78
C SER A 465 4.33 10.30 12.18
N VAL A 466 3.17 9.91 12.70
CA VAL A 466 3.02 9.22 13.99
C VAL A 466 1.86 8.23 13.91
N VAL A 467 1.98 7.10 14.59
CA VAL A 467 0.91 6.12 14.73
C VAL A 467 0.22 6.32 16.07
N VAL A 468 -1.10 6.43 16.06
CA VAL A 468 -1.97 6.60 17.23
C VAL A 468 -2.97 5.46 17.32
N THR A 469 -3.46 5.18 18.53
CA THR A 469 -4.58 4.26 18.74
C THR A 469 -5.84 5.08 19.01
N ALA A 470 -6.86 4.86 18.18
CA ALA A 470 -8.12 5.57 18.28
C ALA A 470 -8.95 5.12 19.49
N THR A 471 -9.65 6.07 20.10
CA THR A 471 -10.65 5.85 21.15
C THR A 471 -12.08 5.92 20.60
N GLY A 472 -12.24 6.38 19.36
CA GLY A 472 -13.52 6.64 18.70
C GLY A 472 -13.93 8.10 18.92
N SER A 473 -14.36 8.76 17.84
CA SER A 473 -14.64 10.22 17.82
C SER A 473 -13.42 11.07 18.19
N ASP A 474 -12.25 10.67 17.69
CA ASP A 474 -10.98 11.30 18.07
C ASP A 474 -10.80 12.69 17.44
N ILE A 475 -10.12 13.59 18.16
CA ILE A 475 -9.83 14.96 17.71
C ILE A 475 -8.35 15.08 17.38
N LEU A 476 -8.05 15.52 16.15
CA LEU A 476 -6.70 15.87 15.72
C LEU A 476 -6.52 17.39 15.72
N ALA A 477 -5.42 17.85 16.32
CA ALA A 477 -4.97 19.22 16.23
C ALA A 477 -3.45 19.32 16.02
N PHE A 478 -3.02 20.46 15.52
CA PHE A 478 -1.63 20.85 15.37
C PHE A 478 -1.41 22.15 16.12
N HIS A 479 -0.52 22.14 17.10
CA HIS A 479 -0.20 23.29 17.93
C HIS A 479 1.24 23.71 17.67
N GLY A 480 1.50 24.99 17.44
CA GLY A 480 2.86 25.43 17.20
C GLY A 480 2.97 26.75 16.47
N GLY A 481 4.13 26.95 15.86
CA GLY A 481 4.54 28.22 15.28
C GLY A 481 4.62 29.34 16.32
N ALA A 482 5.34 30.41 16.00
CA ALA A 482 5.28 31.68 16.73
C ALA A 482 5.98 32.70 15.86
N ALA A 483 5.28 33.73 15.37
CA ALA A 483 5.91 34.70 14.48
C ALA A 483 7.15 35.33 15.15
N PRO A 484 8.30 35.44 14.46
CA PRO A 484 8.51 35.23 13.03
C PRO A 484 8.90 33.80 12.61
N ALA A 485 8.86 32.82 13.51
CA ALA A 485 9.09 31.40 13.20
C ALA A 485 7.78 30.69 12.83
N TRP A 486 7.23 31.05 11.68
CA TRP A 486 6.00 30.42 11.16
C TRP A 486 6.22 28.94 10.80
N THR A 487 5.19 28.13 11.02
CA THR A 487 5.13 26.74 10.57
C THR A 487 3.97 26.56 9.61
N PHE A 488 4.28 26.06 8.42
CA PHE A 488 3.34 25.74 7.36
C PHE A 488 3.07 24.24 7.37
N LEU A 489 1.81 23.86 7.20
CA LEU A 489 1.36 22.47 7.15
C LEU A 489 0.55 22.22 5.89
N ASP A 490 0.77 21.08 5.25
CA ASP A 490 0.05 20.69 4.04
C ASP A 490 -0.07 19.16 3.92
N ASP A 491 -0.95 18.69 3.04
CA ASP A 491 -1.19 17.28 2.70
C ASP A 491 -1.40 16.38 3.94
N ILE A 492 -2.15 16.87 4.93
CA ILE A 492 -2.44 16.17 6.17
C ILE A 492 -3.34 14.96 5.88
N SER A 493 -2.95 13.79 6.36
CA SER A 493 -3.65 12.54 6.11
C SER A 493 -3.76 11.70 7.38
N LEU A 494 -4.89 11.00 7.52
CA LEU A 494 -5.11 10.01 8.58
C LEU A 494 -5.46 8.69 7.94
N TRP A 495 -4.55 7.74 8.04
CA TRP A 495 -4.66 6.45 7.37
C TRP A 495 -4.92 5.33 8.37
N LEU A 496 -5.88 4.45 8.11
CA LEU A 496 -6.02 3.22 8.87
C LEU A 496 -4.80 2.31 8.68
N MET A 497 -4.34 1.69 9.77
CA MET A 497 -3.25 0.70 9.79
C MET A 497 -3.80 -0.71 10.04
N TYR A 498 -3.12 -1.73 9.48
CA TYR A 498 -3.48 -3.15 9.60
C TYR A 498 -2.79 -3.85 10.77
#